data_AF-A0A4Z0NH06-F1
#
_entry.id   AF-A0A4Z0NH06-F1
#
_cell.length_a   1.000
_cell.length_b   1.000
_cell.length_c   1.000
_cell.angle_alpha   90.00
_cell.angle_beta   90.00
_cell.angle_gamma   90.00
#
_symmetry.space_group_name_H-M   'P 1'
#
loop_
_entity.id
_entity.type
_entity.pdbx_description
1 polymer ?
#
loop_
_entity_poly.entity_id
_entity_poly.type
_entity_poly.pdbx_seq_one_letter_code
_entity_poly.pdbx_strand_id
1 'polypeptide(L)'
;MTDALARGWLLAWIAFGAAPAGSLVLLLIHRITGGRWGEALAPVLRPTAALLPLVALGFLGVVMALPALYPWAGGPWAGGSWAGGSWAADPGTVKPDVASLYLNPVLFGARGAVALLGWSVLAVLVLAGRCTRLVAGLGLVVYGLTISLVPVDWILSLEPRFTSSAFGAGIALHQVLAALALAAVASPRGLDETTAPDLANLLLATLLGVLYIGLMSYVVAWYGDLPPKAAYYLRREAVPYPAVIGASIGVGGIVPFLLLLLGAVRRSPGALRLVGLLVLVGLALRFAWLVLPAWGEAAGGAAAAAGLWLVGLIAVALLALRLAGRFGGRLRDA
;
A
#
# COMPACT_ATOMS: atom_id res chain seq x y z
N MET A 1 14.97 0.43 19.05
CA MET A 1 13.54 0.66 18.74
C MET A 1 12.77 -0.39 19.51
N THR A 2 11.75 -0.04 20.29
CA THR A 2 10.91 -1.06 20.96
C THR A 2 10.09 -1.83 19.92
N ASP A 3 9.64 -3.04 20.24
CA ASP A 3 8.84 -3.89 19.34
C ASP A 3 7.57 -3.17 18.84
N ALA A 4 6.91 -2.41 19.72
CA ALA A 4 5.74 -1.61 19.34
C ALA A 4 6.09 -0.53 18.30
N LEU A 5 7.22 0.16 18.47
CA LEU A 5 7.69 1.17 17.51
C LEU A 5 8.09 0.54 16.17
N ALA A 6 8.69 -0.65 16.19
CA ALA A 6 9.03 -1.41 14.98
C ALA A 6 7.77 -1.79 14.19
N ARG A 7 6.82 -2.43 14.86
CA ARG A 7 5.56 -2.89 14.26
C ARG A 7 4.73 -1.71 13.74
N GLY A 8 4.68 -0.62 14.52
CA GLY A 8 4.05 0.62 14.09
C GLY A 8 4.75 1.25 12.87
N TRP A 9 6.09 1.19 12.82
CA TRP A 9 6.85 1.65 11.66
C TRP A 9 6.47 0.90 10.38
N LEU A 10 6.39 -0.43 10.43
CA LEU A 10 6.00 -1.24 9.26
C LEU A 10 4.62 -0.82 8.72
N LEU A 11 3.62 -0.70 9.59
CA LEU A 11 2.27 -0.28 9.19
C LEU A 11 2.25 1.14 8.60
N ALA A 12 2.90 2.09 9.27
CA ALA A 12 2.99 3.47 8.79
C ALA A 12 3.71 3.57 7.44
N TRP A 13 4.79 2.82 7.28
CA TRP A 13 5.58 2.78 6.05
C TRP A 13 4.79 2.18 4.87
N ILE A 14 4.06 1.08 5.09
CA ILE A 14 3.17 0.49 4.06
C ILE A 14 2.08 1.49 3.67
N ALA A 15 1.40 2.08 4.65
CA ALA A 15 0.30 3.01 4.41
C ALA A 15 0.79 4.29 3.68
N PHE A 16 1.91 4.86 4.13
CA PHE A 16 2.54 6.01 3.50
C PHE A 16 3.01 5.71 2.07
N GLY A 17 3.64 4.56 1.85
CA GLY A 17 4.19 4.16 0.55
C GLY A 17 3.14 3.88 -0.53
N ALA A 18 1.87 3.70 -0.15
CA ALA A 18 0.81 3.36 -1.09
C ALA A 18 0.55 4.45 -2.13
N ALA A 19 0.39 5.71 -1.70
CA ALA A 19 0.12 6.83 -2.62
C ALA A 19 1.32 7.19 -3.53
N PRO A 20 2.58 7.22 -3.06
CA PRO A 20 3.76 7.37 -3.93
C PRO A 20 3.86 6.30 -5.02
N ALA A 21 3.71 5.02 -4.66
CA ALA A 21 3.77 3.92 -5.62
C ALA A 21 2.61 3.97 -6.63
N GLY A 22 1.38 4.21 -6.17
CA GLY A 22 0.23 4.38 -7.06
C GLY A 22 0.36 5.59 -7.99
N SER A 23 0.98 6.67 -7.52
CA SER A 23 1.23 7.86 -8.34
C SER A 23 2.21 7.59 -9.46
N LEU A 24 3.27 6.80 -9.19
CA LEU A 24 4.18 6.33 -10.24
C LEU A 24 3.42 5.54 -11.29
N VAL A 25 2.62 4.55 -10.87
CA VAL A 25 1.85 3.69 -11.79
C VAL A 25 0.91 4.50 -12.67
N LEU A 26 0.15 5.43 -12.09
CA LEU A 26 -0.76 6.31 -12.84
C LEU A 26 -0.01 7.21 -13.83
N LEU A 27 1.17 7.73 -13.46
CA LEU A 27 1.99 8.53 -14.35
C LEU A 27 2.56 7.72 -15.53
N LEU A 28 2.95 6.46 -15.28
CA LEU A 28 3.39 5.55 -16.35
C LEU A 28 2.22 5.18 -17.27
N ILE A 29 1.04 4.87 -16.73
CA ILE A 29 -0.18 4.63 -17.52
C ILE A 29 -0.49 5.87 -18.38
N HIS A 30 -0.54 7.05 -17.77
CA HIS A 30 -0.82 8.30 -18.50
C HIS A 30 0.20 8.58 -19.60
N ARG A 31 1.48 8.24 -19.40
CA ARG A 31 2.51 8.41 -20.44
C ARG A 31 2.20 7.59 -21.69
N ILE A 32 1.53 6.45 -21.54
CA ILE A 32 1.15 5.55 -22.64
C ILE A 32 -0.19 5.96 -23.24
N THR A 33 -1.20 6.24 -22.41
CA THR A 33 -2.59 6.48 -22.84
C THR A 33 -2.88 7.94 -23.19
N GLY A 34 -2.14 8.89 -22.61
CA GLY A 34 -2.48 10.31 -22.62
C GLY A 34 -3.79 10.60 -21.87
N GLY A 35 -4.41 11.74 -22.22
CA GLY A 35 -5.71 12.17 -21.70
C GLY A 35 -5.63 13.36 -20.75
N ARG A 36 -6.69 14.17 -20.73
CA ARG A 36 -6.80 15.40 -19.93
C ARG A 36 -6.78 15.11 -18.43
N TRP A 37 -7.31 13.96 -18.00
CA TRP A 37 -7.32 13.56 -16.60
C TRP A 37 -5.91 13.54 -15.98
N GLY A 38 -4.91 12.98 -16.67
CA GLY A 38 -3.58 12.86 -16.08
C GLY A 38 -2.83 14.18 -16.07
N GLU A 39 -3.14 15.11 -16.98
CA GLU A 39 -2.65 16.49 -16.92
C GLU A 39 -3.26 17.26 -15.75
N ALA A 40 -4.57 17.10 -15.53
CA ALA A 40 -5.28 17.69 -14.40
C ALA A 40 -4.75 17.20 -13.04
N LEU A 41 -4.42 15.90 -12.94
CA LEU A 41 -3.92 15.28 -11.71
C LEU A 41 -2.39 15.38 -11.54
N ALA A 42 -1.63 15.67 -12.60
CA ALA A 42 -0.16 15.76 -12.57
C ALA A 42 0.40 16.65 -11.44
N PRO A 43 -0.20 17.81 -11.09
CA PRO A 43 0.28 18.65 -9.98
C PRO A 43 0.29 17.94 -8.63
N VAL A 44 -0.47 16.86 -8.45
CA VAL A 44 -0.46 16.03 -7.24
C VAL A 44 0.35 14.75 -7.45
N LEU A 45 0.14 14.05 -8.58
CA LEU A 45 0.77 12.75 -8.82
C LEU A 45 2.30 12.86 -8.95
N ARG A 46 2.81 13.90 -9.61
CA ARG A 46 4.26 14.11 -9.77
C ARG A 46 4.98 14.29 -8.42
N PRO A 47 4.64 15.28 -7.58
CA PRO A 47 5.31 15.43 -6.29
C PRO A 47 5.08 14.21 -5.39
N THR A 48 3.93 13.55 -5.46
CA THR A 48 3.69 12.33 -4.66
C THR A 48 4.59 11.18 -5.10
N ALA A 49 4.78 10.95 -6.40
CA ALA A 49 5.74 9.96 -6.92
C ALA A 49 7.19 10.32 -6.58
N ALA A 50 7.53 11.60 -6.44
CA ALA A 50 8.85 12.06 -6.01
C ALA A 50 9.22 11.63 -4.58
N LEU A 51 8.26 11.13 -3.79
CA LEU A 51 8.48 10.59 -2.46
C LEU A 51 8.93 9.13 -2.48
N LEU A 52 8.97 8.44 -3.63
CA LEU A 52 9.41 7.04 -3.69
C LEU A 52 10.84 6.80 -3.16
N PRO A 53 11.83 7.67 -3.44
CA PRO A 53 13.13 7.56 -2.77
C PRO A 53 13.04 7.65 -1.24
N LEU A 54 12.13 8.46 -0.69
CA LEU A 54 11.89 8.52 0.76
C LEU A 54 11.26 7.22 1.28
N VAL A 55 10.33 6.61 0.53
CA VAL A 55 9.79 5.29 0.84
C VAL A 55 10.90 4.23 0.83
N ALA A 56 11.82 4.29 -0.15
CA ALA A 56 12.97 3.40 -0.24
C ALA A 56 13.92 3.56 0.97
N LEU A 57 14.19 4.79 1.42
CA LEU A 57 14.94 5.04 2.65
C LEU A 57 14.22 4.49 3.88
N GLY A 58 12.90 4.63 3.93
CA GLY A 58 12.10 4.10 5.04
C GLY A 58 12.17 2.58 5.18
N PHE A 59 12.45 1.86 4.09
CA PHE A 59 12.63 0.41 4.11
C PHE A 59 13.85 -0.02 4.94
N LEU A 60 14.86 0.84 5.11
CA LEU A 60 15.98 0.56 6.01
C LEU A 60 15.50 0.29 7.44
N GLY A 61 14.49 1.04 7.91
CA GLY A 61 13.88 0.81 9.22
C GLY A 61 13.20 -0.56 9.34
N VAL A 62 12.65 -1.09 8.24
CA VAL A 62 12.07 -2.45 8.20
C VAL A 62 13.18 -3.50 8.28
N VAL A 63 14.25 -3.36 7.49
CA VAL A 63 15.38 -4.31 7.49
C VAL A 63 16.11 -4.32 8.84
N MET A 64 16.32 -3.15 9.46
CA MET A 64 16.95 -3.06 10.78
C MET A 64 16.09 -3.66 11.90
N ALA A 65 14.77 -3.72 11.72
CA ALA A 65 13.83 -4.26 12.69
C ALA A 65 13.33 -5.67 12.33
N LEU A 66 13.95 -6.33 11.35
CA LEU A 66 13.45 -7.58 10.78
C LEU A 66 13.12 -8.67 11.82
N PRO A 67 13.99 -8.96 12.83
CA PRO A 67 13.70 -9.97 13.84
C PRO A 67 12.53 -9.62 14.77
N ALA A 68 12.24 -8.33 14.97
CA ALA A 68 11.13 -7.87 15.80
C ALA A 68 9.79 -7.85 15.04
N LEU A 69 9.86 -7.83 13.71
CA LEU A 69 8.71 -7.75 12.81
C LEU A 69 8.24 -9.13 12.33
N TYR A 70 9.19 -9.99 11.93
CA TYR A 70 8.90 -11.21 11.19
C TYR A 70 9.29 -12.46 11.99
N PRO A 71 8.36 -13.41 12.19
CA PRO A 71 8.62 -14.59 13.02
C PRO A 71 9.70 -15.52 12.45
N TRP A 72 9.92 -15.47 11.13
CA TRP A 72 10.95 -16.27 10.44
C TRP A 72 12.36 -15.68 10.54
N ALA A 73 12.53 -14.44 11.03
CA ALA A 73 13.82 -13.76 11.09
C ALA A 73 14.55 -13.85 12.46
N GLY A 74 13.87 -14.31 13.51
CA GLY A 74 14.34 -14.22 14.92
C GLY A 74 14.95 -15.47 15.55
N GLY A 75 15.34 -16.49 14.78
CA GLY A 75 15.81 -17.79 15.31
C GLY A 75 14.74 -18.88 15.18
N PRO A 76 14.98 -20.14 15.64
CA PRO A 76 14.12 -21.28 15.34
C PRO A 76 12.70 -21.04 15.89
N TRP A 77 11.80 -20.66 14.98
CA TRP A 77 10.35 -20.53 15.16
C TRP A 77 9.95 -20.24 16.62
N ALA A 78 10.36 -19.09 17.14
CA ALA A 78 10.16 -18.72 18.53
C ALA A 78 8.64 -18.60 18.84
N GLY A 79 8.06 -19.70 19.31
CA GLY A 79 7.15 -19.72 20.46
C GLY A 79 5.77 -19.09 20.35
N GLY A 80 5.25 -18.77 19.17
CA GLY A 80 3.89 -18.22 19.06
C GLY A 80 2.77 -19.27 19.06
N SER A 81 2.60 -20.12 20.07
CA SER A 81 1.53 -21.15 20.07
C SER A 81 0.18 -20.57 19.59
N TRP A 82 -0.40 -21.13 18.52
CA TRP A 82 -1.85 -21.08 18.39
C TRP A 82 -2.40 -21.99 19.51
N ALA A 83 -3.52 -21.59 20.13
CA ALA A 83 -4.19 -22.27 21.25
C ALA A 83 -3.84 -23.77 21.43
N GLY A 84 -2.74 -24.07 22.14
CA GLY A 84 -2.37 -25.42 22.58
C GLY A 84 -1.42 -26.28 21.72
N GLY A 85 -0.71 -25.77 20.69
CA GLY A 85 0.16 -26.63 19.85
C GLY A 85 1.59 -26.09 19.59
N SER A 86 2.60 -26.98 19.63
CA SER A 86 3.99 -26.66 19.27
C SER A 86 4.25 -26.79 17.75
N TRP A 87 5.00 -25.84 17.20
CA TRP A 87 5.22 -25.67 15.75
C TRP A 87 6.02 -26.80 15.07
N ALA A 88 6.68 -27.67 15.83
CA ALA A 88 7.66 -28.63 15.33
C ALA A 88 7.05 -29.91 14.72
N ALA A 89 5.76 -30.19 14.91
CA ALA A 89 5.12 -31.44 14.51
C ALA A 89 3.91 -31.27 13.56
N ASP A 90 3.76 -30.09 12.96
CA ASP A 90 2.52 -29.67 12.30
C ASP A 90 2.66 -29.76 10.75
N PRO A 91 1.74 -30.42 10.02
CA PRO A 91 1.76 -30.52 8.54
C PRO A 91 1.70 -29.17 7.79
N GLY A 92 1.53 -28.06 8.50
CA GLY A 92 1.51 -26.68 7.99
C GLY A 92 2.79 -25.88 8.24
N THR A 93 3.93 -26.53 8.52
CA THR A 93 5.23 -25.87 8.59
C THR A 93 5.62 -25.24 7.24
N VAL A 94 6.27 -24.07 7.27
CA VAL A 94 6.81 -23.45 6.05
C VAL A 94 7.82 -24.43 5.45
N LYS A 95 7.64 -24.77 4.17
CA LYS A 95 8.54 -25.70 3.47
C LYS A 95 9.99 -25.25 3.65
N PRO A 96 10.93 -26.16 4.01
CA PRO A 96 12.33 -25.80 4.26
C PRO A 96 12.96 -24.99 3.14
N ASP A 97 12.66 -25.35 1.89
CA ASP A 97 13.15 -24.63 0.70
C ASP A 97 12.61 -23.21 0.60
N VAL A 98 11.36 -22.98 0.99
CA VAL A 98 10.76 -21.63 1.03
C VAL A 98 11.41 -20.80 2.13
N ALA A 99 11.68 -21.41 3.28
CA ALA A 99 12.37 -20.74 4.38
C ALA A 99 13.80 -20.32 3.99
N SER A 100 14.56 -21.20 3.34
CA SER A 100 15.97 -20.96 3.00
C SER A 100 16.19 -20.14 1.72
N LEU A 101 15.37 -20.36 0.68
CA LEU A 101 15.54 -19.73 -0.64
C LEU A 101 14.69 -18.47 -0.82
N TYR A 102 13.58 -18.31 -0.09
CA TYR A 102 12.71 -17.16 -0.23
C TYR A 102 12.70 -16.27 1.02
N LEU A 103 12.33 -16.80 2.19
CA LEU A 103 12.28 -16.08 3.48
C LEU A 103 13.65 -15.97 4.16
N ASN A 104 14.69 -15.72 3.35
CA ASN A 104 16.03 -15.43 3.81
C ASN A 104 16.18 -13.92 4.03
N PRO A 105 16.69 -13.44 5.19
CA PRO A 105 16.85 -12.01 5.46
C PRO A 105 17.60 -11.22 4.39
N VAL A 106 18.66 -11.81 3.81
CA VAL A 106 19.47 -11.18 2.75
C VAL A 106 18.66 -11.06 1.47
N LEU A 107 17.97 -12.14 1.06
CA LEU A 107 17.17 -12.13 -0.17
C LEU A 107 15.92 -11.26 -0.03
N PHE A 108 15.30 -11.23 1.15
CA PHE A 108 14.22 -10.30 1.50
C PHE A 108 14.67 -8.84 1.32
N GLY A 109 15.81 -8.49 1.92
CA GLY A 109 16.39 -7.15 1.81
C GLY A 109 16.72 -6.80 0.36
N ALA A 110 17.33 -7.73 -0.38
CA ALA A 110 17.69 -7.55 -1.78
C ALA A 110 16.46 -7.34 -2.68
N ARG A 111 15.41 -8.18 -2.56
CA ARG A 111 14.17 -8.02 -3.35
C ARG A 111 13.49 -6.69 -3.06
N GLY A 112 13.36 -6.32 -1.79
CA GLY A 112 12.79 -5.04 -1.39
C GLY A 112 13.58 -3.85 -1.92
N ALA A 113 14.91 -3.90 -1.82
CA ALA A 113 15.79 -2.86 -2.34
C ALA A 113 15.70 -2.74 -3.87
N VAL A 114 15.78 -3.84 -4.62
CA VAL A 114 15.66 -3.84 -6.09
C VAL A 114 14.33 -3.24 -6.53
N ALA A 115 13.22 -3.64 -5.90
CA ALA A 115 11.90 -3.10 -6.23
C ALA A 115 11.82 -1.59 -5.96
N LEU A 116 12.18 -1.15 -4.75
CA LEU A 116 12.04 0.25 -4.33
C LEU A 116 13.03 1.18 -5.05
N LEU A 117 14.25 0.73 -5.31
CA LEU A 117 15.22 1.47 -6.12
C LEU A 117 14.75 1.55 -7.57
N GLY A 118 14.23 0.45 -8.14
CA GLY A 118 13.65 0.45 -9.48
C GLY A 118 12.50 1.44 -9.62
N TRP A 119 11.56 1.44 -8.66
CA TRP A 119 10.44 2.39 -8.63
C TRP A 119 10.93 3.84 -8.45
N SER A 120 11.94 4.05 -7.60
CA SER A 120 12.55 5.36 -7.38
C SER A 120 13.23 5.91 -8.64
N VAL A 121 13.98 5.08 -9.35
CA VAL A 121 14.62 5.45 -10.63
C VAL A 121 13.55 5.80 -11.66
N LEU A 122 12.50 4.98 -11.80
CA LEU A 122 11.39 5.28 -12.70
C LEU A 122 10.70 6.60 -12.36
N ALA A 123 10.48 6.89 -11.07
CA ALA A 123 9.89 8.13 -10.63
C ALA A 123 10.77 9.33 -10.99
N VAL A 124 12.08 9.24 -10.76
CA VAL A 124 13.04 10.29 -11.16
C VAL A 124 13.05 10.49 -12.68
N LEU A 125 13.01 9.42 -13.47
CA LEU A 125 12.94 9.51 -14.94
C LEU A 125 11.66 10.21 -15.42
N VAL A 126 10.51 9.91 -14.79
CA VAL A 126 9.24 10.59 -15.07
C VAL A 126 9.35 12.09 -14.76
N LEU A 127 9.91 12.44 -13.61
CA LEU A 127 10.03 13.82 -13.14
C LEU A 127 11.04 14.63 -13.96
N ALA A 128 12.13 14.00 -14.40
CA ALA A 128 13.14 14.60 -15.26
C ALA A 128 12.67 14.75 -16.72
N GLY A 129 11.44 14.34 -17.06
CA GLY A 129 10.92 14.39 -18.42
C GLY A 129 11.58 13.37 -19.38
N ARG A 130 12.37 12.42 -18.84
CA ARG A 130 13.10 11.40 -19.61
C ARG A 130 12.33 10.09 -19.80
N CYS A 131 11.12 10.00 -19.25
CA CYS A 131 10.24 8.85 -19.41
C CYS A 131 9.55 8.86 -20.79
N THR A 132 10.08 8.08 -21.72
CA THR A 132 9.44 7.81 -23.02
C THR A 132 8.29 6.80 -22.86
N ARG A 133 7.48 6.60 -23.91
CA ARG A 133 6.41 5.58 -23.91
C ARG A 133 6.96 4.16 -23.69
N LEU A 134 8.13 3.85 -24.26
CA LEU A 134 8.79 2.55 -24.05
C LEU A 134 9.23 2.40 -22.59
N VAL A 135 9.87 3.41 -22.01
CA VAL A 135 10.26 3.40 -20.59
C VAL A 135 9.04 3.25 -19.69
N ALA A 136 7.92 3.89 -20.04
CA ALA A 136 6.67 3.73 -19.30
C ALA A 136 6.12 2.30 -19.37
N GLY A 137 6.10 1.70 -20.57
CA GLY A 137 5.65 0.32 -20.78
C GLY A 137 6.52 -0.69 -20.02
N LEU A 138 7.85 -0.59 -20.17
CA LEU A 138 8.79 -1.44 -19.43
C LEU A 138 8.71 -1.20 -17.91
N GLY A 139 8.51 0.06 -17.49
CA GLY A 139 8.32 0.42 -16.10
C GLY A 139 7.08 -0.24 -15.48
N LEU A 140 5.97 -0.34 -16.22
CA LEU A 140 4.77 -1.06 -15.77
C LEU A 140 5.00 -2.57 -15.69
N VAL A 141 5.79 -3.16 -16.60
CA VAL A 141 6.19 -4.57 -16.51
C VAL A 141 7.03 -4.81 -15.26
N VAL A 142 8.06 -3.99 -15.03
CA VAL A 142 8.91 -4.07 -13.83
C VAL A 142 8.08 -3.91 -12.57
N TYR A 143 7.18 -2.92 -12.53
CA TYR A 143 6.26 -2.74 -11.42
C TYR A 143 5.37 -3.97 -11.21
N GLY A 144 4.75 -4.51 -12.27
CA GLY A 144 3.89 -5.70 -12.19
C GLY A 144 4.60 -6.95 -11.65
N LEU A 145 5.85 -7.18 -12.07
CA LEU A 145 6.67 -8.28 -11.57
C LEU A 145 7.04 -8.06 -10.09
N THR A 146 7.50 -6.86 -9.74
CA THR A 146 7.96 -6.55 -8.37
C THR A 146 6.82 -6.47 -7.37
N ILE A 147 5.67 -5.89 -7.71
CA ILE A 147 4.48 -5.82 -6.85
C ILE A 147 3.83 -7.20 -6.63
N SER A 148 4.13 -8.18 -7.47
CA SER A 148 3.69 -9.57 -7.24
C SER A 148 4.50 -10.26 -6.13
N LEU A 149 5.68 -9.72 -5.80
CA LEU A 149 6.61 -10.30 -4.81
C LEU A 149 6.62 -9.51 -3.51
N VAL A 150 6.82 -8.19 -3.58
CA VAL A 150 7.10 -7.40 -2.38
C VAL A 150 5.97 -7.35 -1.34
N PRO A 151 4.67 -7.41 -1.69
CA PRO A 151 3.63 -7.51 -0.67
C PRO A 151 3.59 -8.86 0.04
N VAL A 152 4.05 -9.93 -0.63
CA VAL A 152 4.21 -11.24 0.01
C VAL A 152 5.29 -11.13 1.08
N ASP A 153 6.42 -10.50 0.74
CA ASP A 153 7.50 -10.22 1.69
C ASP A 153 7.00 -9.32 2.83
N TRP A 154 6.46 -8.14 2.52
CA TRP A 154 6.23 -7.11 3.53
C TRP A 154 5.02 -7.37 4.41
N ILE A 155 3.98 -8.04 3.90
CA ILE A 155 2.71 -8.23 4.61
C ILE A 155 2.42 -9.71 4.86
N LEU A 156 2.37 -10.55 3.82
CA LEU A 156 1.97 -11.95 4.01
C LEU A 156 2.96 -12.75 4.84
N SER A 157 4.26 -12.45 4.75
CA SER A 157 5.28 -13.17 5.52
C SER A 157 5.26 -12.87 7.02
N LEU A 158 4.40 -11.94 7.48
CA LEU A 158 4.04 -11.84 8.91
C LEU A 158 3.32 -13.11 9.39
N GLU A 159 2.59 -13.78 8.51
CA GLU A 159 1.90 -15.05 8.73
C GLU A 159 2.23 -16.03 7.59
N PRO A 160 3.47 -16.59 7.54
CA PRO A 160 4.01 -17.33 6.38
C PRO A 160 3.21 -18.55 5.88
N ARG A 161 2.28 -19.05 6.71
CA ARG A 161 1.40 -20.17 6.37
C ARG A 161 0.26 -19.76 5.43
N PHE A 162 -0.08 -18.48 5.41
CA PHE A 162 -1.13 -17.97 4.54
C PHE A 162 -0.56 -17.61 3.17
N THR A 163 -1.22 -18.09 2.12
CA THR A 163 -0.85 -17.79 0.74
C THR A 163 -2.07 -17.31 -0.06
N SER A 164 -1.84 -16.29 -0.89
CA SER A 164 -2.84 -15.79 -1.82
C SER A 164 -2.15 -15.24 -3.07
N SER A 165 -2.46 -15.84 -4.22
CA SER A 165 -1.92 -15.41 -5.52
C SER A 165 -2.44 -14.04 -5.96
N ALA A 166 -3.66 -13.67 -5.54
CA ALA A 166 -4.27 -12.38 -5.86
C ALA A 166 -3.76 -11.23 -4.98
N PHE A 167 -2.93 -11.51 -3.97
CA PHE A 167 -2.54 -10.51 -2.97
C PHE A 167 -1.73 -9.35 -3.55
N GLY A 168 -0.76 -9.63 -4.42
CA GLY A 168 0.04 -8.59 -5.08
C GLY A 168 -0.82 -7.65 -5.93
N ALA A 169 -1.72 -8.21 -6.74
CA ALA A 169 -2.69 -7.44 -7.53
C ALA A 169 -3.64 -6.62 -6.64
N GLY A 170 -4.07 -7.19 -5.51
CA GLY A 170 -4.83 -6.50 -4.48
C GLY A 170 -4.08 -5.26 -4.00
N ILE A 171 -2.84 -5.40 -3.53
CA ILE A 171 -2.04 -4.26 -3.06
C ILE A 171 -1.79 -3.24 -4.17
N ALA A 172 -1.53 -3.65 -5.41
CA ALA A 172 -1.39 -2.73 -6.53
C ALA A 172 -2.64 -1.84 -6.71
N LEU A 173 -3.84 -2.40 -6.60
CA LEU A 173 -5.09 -1.64 -6.66
C LEU A 173 -5.25 -0.70 -5.47
N HIS A 174 -4.83 -1.09 -4.26
CA HIS A 174 -4.84 -0.19 -3.10
C HIS A 174 -3.88 0.99 -3.31
N GLN A 175 -2.73 0.78 -3.93
CA GLN A 175 -1.76 1.83 -4.23
C GLN A 175 -2.34 2.83 -5.24
N VAL A 176 -2.90 2.35 -6.36
CA VAL A 176 -3.55 3.20 -7.37
C VAL A 176 -4.73 3.97 -6.76
N LEU A 177 -5.56 3.30 -5.96
CA LEU A 177 -6.69 3.93 -5.29
C LEU A 177 -6.23 5.01 -4.30
N ALA A 178 -5.16 4.76 -3.53
CA ALA A 178 -4.58 5.75 -2.62
C ALA A 178 -4.11 7.01 -3.36
N ALA A 179 -3.47 6.85 -4.52
CA ALA A 179 -2.99 7.97 -5.33
C ALA A 179 -4.15 8.81 -5.91
N LEU A 180 -5.20 8.16 -6.44
CA LEU A 180 -6.40 8.84 -6.93
C LEU A 180 -7.16 9.54 -5.79
N ALA A 181 -7.31 8.88 -4.65
CA ALA A 181 -7.98 9.44 -3.49
C ALA A 181 -7.22 10.65 -2.91
N LEU A 182 -5.88 10.58 -2.86
CA LEU A 182 -5.04 11.72 -2.49
C LEU A 182 -5.18 12.88 -3.48
N ALA A 183 -5.20 12.60 -4.79
CA ALA A 183 -5.42 13.62 -5.81
C ALA A 183 -6.80 14.27 -5.69
N ALA A 184 -7.84 13.49 -5.35
CA ALA A 184 -9.17 14.00 -5.06
C ALA A 184 -9.19 14.91 -3.84
N VAL A 185 -8.57 14.52 -2.72
CA VAL A 185 -8.47 15.35 -1.49
C VAL A 185 -7.72 16.65 -1.73
N ALA A 186 -6.58 16.56 -2.43
CA ALA A 186 -5.72 17.70 -2.74
C ALA A 186 -6.39 18.66 -3.73
N SER A 187 -7.27 18.15 -4.61
CA SER A 187 -8.08 18.93 -5.56
C SER A 187 -7.26 19.99 -6.30
N PRO A 188 -6.28 19.60 -7.14
CA PRO A 188 -5.41 20.55 -7.82
C PRO A 188 -6.21 21.52 -8.69
N ARG A 189 -5.67 22.72 -8.94
CA ARG A 189 -6.37 23.77 -9.73
C ARG A 189 -6.78 23.32 -11.14
N GLY A 190 -6.12 22.32 -11.71
CA GLY A 190 -6.48 21.74 -13.01
C GLY A 190 -7.69 20.78 -12.96
N LEU A 191 -8.18 20.43 -11.77
CA LEU A 191 -9.37 19.60 -11.58
C LEU A 191 -10.62 20.50 -11.57
N ASP A 192 -11.37 20.45 -12.66
CA ASP A 192 -12.58 21.24 -12.90
C ASP A 192 -13.79 20.34 -13.18
N GLU A 193 -14.96 20.94 -13.46
CA GLU A 193 -16.18 20.17 -13.77
C GLU A 193 -16.07 19.29 -15.01
N THR A 194 -15.11 19.57 -15.90
CA THR A 194 -14.90 18.80 -17.14
C THR A 194 -14.01 17.58 -16.92
N THR A 195 -13.07 17.65 -15.98
CA THR A 195 -12.10 16.59 -15.66
C THR A 195 -12.44 15.81 -14.38
N ALA A 196 -13.26 16.37 -13.49
CA ALA A 196 -13.79 15.70 -12.30
C ALA A 196 -14.51 14.38 -12.61
N PRO A 197 -15.33 14.27 -13.68
CA PRO A 197 -15.96 13.00 -14.05
C PRO A 197 -14.95 11.89 -14.39
N ASP A 198 -13.80 12.23 -14.99
CA ASP A 198 -12.75 11.26 -15.30
C ASP A 198 -12.10 10.74 -14.02
N LEU A 199 -11.77 11.62 -13.06
CA LEU A 199 -11.27 11.20 -11.74
C LEU A 199 -12.31 10.34 -11.01
N ALA A 200 -13.58 10.71 -11.05
CA ALA A 200 -14.67 9.95 -10.44
C ALA A 200 -14.77 8.54 -11.03
N ASN A 201 -14.61 8.40 -12.35
CA ASN A 201 -14.58 7.10 -13.04
C ASN A 201 -13.38 6.25 -12.62
N LEU A 202 -12.19 6.84 -12.58
CA LEU A 202 -10.98 6.15 -12.16
C LEU A 202 -11.07 5.69 -10.71
N LEU A 203 -11.60 6.54 -9.81
CA LEU A 203 -11.89 6.19 -8.43
C LEU A 203 -12.88 5.02 -8.35
N LEU A 204 -14.01 5.13 -9.04
CA LEU A 204 -15.05 4.10 -9.02
C LEU A 204 -14.53 2.75 -9.53
N ALA A 205 -13.84 2.73 -10.67
CA ALA A 205 -13.28 1.53 -11.26
C ALA A 205 -12.24 0.87 -10.33
N THR A 206 -11.29 1.66 -9.81
CA THR A 206 -10.25 1.13 -8.92
C THR A 206 -10.83 0.65 -7.59
N LEU A 207 -11.81 1.39 -7.04
CA LEU A 207 -12.53 1.03 -5.82
C LEU A 207 -13.28 -0.29 -5.96
N LEU A 208 -14.02 -0.46 -7.06
CA LEU A 208 -14.68 -1.72 -7.40
C LEU A 208 -13.68 -2.86 -7.53
N GLY A 209 -12.51 -2.61 -8.14
CA GLY A 209 -11.41 -3.57 -8.20
C GLY A 209 -10.92 -4.00 -6.82
N VAL A 210 -10.73 -3.05 -5.90
CA VAL A 210 -10.32 -3.34 -4.51
C VAL A 210 -11.37 -4.19 -3.80
N LEU A 211 -12.66 -3.82 -3.90
CA LEU A 211 -13.76 -4.57 -3.29
C LEU A 211 -13.89 -5.97 -3.90
N TYR A 212 -13.78 -6.10 -5.21
CA TYR A 212 -13.85 -7.36 -5.93
C TYR A 212 -12.71 -8.31 -5.52
N ILE A 213 -11.44 -7.88 -5.63
CA ILE A 213 -10.29 -8.72 -5.26
C ILE A 213 -10.33 -9.07 -3.77
N GLY A 214 -10.73 -8.11 -2.91
CA GLY A 214 -10.90 -8.34 -1.48
C GLY A 214 -11.93 -9.42 -1.18
N LEU A 215 -13.12 -9.30 -1.78
CA LEU A 215 -14.21 -10.27 -1.61
C LEU A 215 -13.84 -11.64 -2.17
N MET A 216 -13.31 -11.70 -3.40
CA MET A 216 -12.92 -12.97 -4.03
C MET A 216 -11.80 -13.67 -3.25
N SER A 217 -10.85 -12.91 -2.68
CA SER A 217 -9.80 -13.49 -1.82
C SER A 217 -10.38 -14.16 -0.57
N TYR A 218 -11.46 -13.61 -0.01
CA TYR A 218 -12.19 -14.21 1.10
C TYR A 218 -12.99 -15.43 0.64
N VAL A 219 -13.83 -15.30 -0.39
CA VAL A 219 -14.69 -16.38 -0.89
C VAL A 219 -13.87 -17.61 -1.29
N VAL A 220 -12.75 -17.44 -1.99
CA VAL A 220 -11.86 -18.55 -2.38
C VAL A 220 -11.25 -19.25 -1.17
N ALA A 221 -10.88 -18.49 -0.13
CA ALA A 221 -10.32 -19.07 1.08
C ALA A 221 -11.39 -19.78 1.93
N TRP A 222 -12.57 -19.17 2.04
CA TRP A 222 -13.72 -19.71 2.76
C TRP A 222 -14.25 -20.99 2.12
N TYR A 223 -14.46 -20.97 0.80
CA TYR A 223 -14.95 -22.15 0.07
C TYR A 223 -13.94 -23.30 0.09
N GLY A 224 -12.65 -22.99 -0.03
CA GLY A 224 -11.60 -24.02 -0.01
C GLY A 224 -11.35 -24.62 1.38
N ASP A 225 -11.74 -23.91 2.45
CA ASP A 225 -11.64 -24.28 3.87
C ASP A 225 -10.34 -25.02 4.27
N LEU A 226 -9.22 -24.61 3.67
CA LEU A 226 -7.93 -25.22 3.97
C LEU A 226 -7.46 -24.71 5.34
N PRO A 227 -7.01 -25.58 6.27
CA PRO A 227 -6.70 -25.16 7.64
C PRO A 227 -5.74 -23.97 7.75
N PRO A 228 -4.63 -23.87 6.96
CA PRO A 228 -3.76 -22.70 7.00
C PRO A 228 -4.43 -21.40 6.54
N LYS A 229 -5.39 -21.48 5.59
CA LYS A 229 -6.12 -20.32 5.09
C LYS A 229 -7.23 -19.90 6.05
N ALA A 230 -7.95 -20.86 6.62
CA ALA A 230 -8.97 -20.61 7.63
C ALA A 230 -8.36 -19.92 8.87
N ALA A 231 -7.21 -20.40 9.36
CA ALA A 231 -6.53 -19.82 10.52
C ALA A 231 -6.22 -18.31 10.39
N TYR A 232 -5.88 -17.85 9.18
CA TYR A 232 -5.65 -16.43 8.90
C TYR A 232 -6.90 -15.57 9.13
N TYR A 233 -8.07 -16.06 8.73
CA TYR A 233 -9.35 -15.37 8.89
C TYR A 233 -9.91 -15.52 10.31
N LEU A 234 -9.78 -16.70 10.94
CA LEU A 234 -10.17 -16.92 12.34
C LEU A 234 -9.43 -15.97 13.29
N ARG A 235 -8.13 -15.72 13.07
CA ARG A 235 -7.38 -14.70 13.84
C ARG A 235 -7.98 -13.29 13.69
N ARG A 236 -8.58 -13.00 12.55
CA ARG A 236 -9.23 -11.72 12.20
C ARG A 236 -10.69 -11.65 12.62
N GLU A 237 -11.23 -12.70 13.24
CA GLU A 237 -12.52 -12.66 13.95
C GLU A 237 -12.38 -12.10 15.37
N ALA A 238 -11.15 -12.09 15.92
CA ALA A 238 -10.88 -11.48 17.21
C ALA A 238 -11.20 -9.97 17.21
N VAL A 239 -11.80 -9.48 18.29
CA VAL A 239 -12.07 -8.05 18.48
C VAL A 239 -10.72 -7.30 18.55
N PRO A 240 -10.55 -6.17 17.83
CA PRO A 240 -11.57 -5.35 17.15
C PRO A 240 -11.69 -5.57 15.63
N TYR A 241 -11.03 -6.57 15.06
CA TYR A 241 -10.81 -6.66 13.61
C TYR A 241 -12.06 -6.76 12.74
N PRO A 242 -13.17 -7.42 13.15
CA PRO A 242 -14.43 -7.38 12.40
C PRO A 242 -14.97 -5.95 12.23
N ALA A 243 -14.88 -5.12 13.28
CA ALA A 243 -15.28 -3.72 13.21
C ALA A 243 -14.34 -2.90 12.31
N VAL A 244 -13.03 -3.18 12.36
CA VAL A 244 -12.03 -2.49 11.50
C VAL A 244 -12.29 -2.77 10.01
N ILE A 245 -12.50 -4.03 9.62
CA ILE A 245 -12.81 -4.36 8.22
C ILE A 245 -14.21 -3.89 7.82
N GLY A 246 -15.20 -3.98 8.71
CA GLY A 246 -16.54 -3.45 8.49
C GLY A 246 -16.53 -1.93 8.24
N ALA A 247 -15.77 -1.18 9.03
CA ALA A 247 -15.58 0.25 8.83
C ALA A 247 -14.80 0.56 7.54
N SER A 248 -13.76 -0.22 7.23
CA SER A 248 -13.00 -0.08 5.98
C SER A 248 -13.89 -0.27 4.75
N ILE A 249 -14.72 -1.32 4.72
CA ILE A 249 -15.64 -1.61 3.61
C ILE A 249 -16.81 -0.62 3.61
N GLY A 250 -17.42 -0.31 4.75
CA GLY A 250 -18.56 0.59 4.84
C GLY A 250 -18.19 2.03 4.48
N VAL A 251 -17.29 2.63 5.27
CA VAL A 251 -16.88 4.04 5.14
C VAL A 251 -15.96 4.25 3.96
N GLY A 252 -15.06 3.31 3.67
CA GLY A 252 -14.06 3.43 2.61
C GLY A 252 -14.44 2.82 1.27
N GLY A 253 -15.45 1.93 1.26
CA GLY A 253 -15.90 1.19 0.09
C GLY A 253 -17.29 1.58 -0.37
N ILE A 254 -18.31 1.13 0.36
CA ILE A 254 -19.72 1.24 0.01
C ILE A 254 -20.16 2.70 -0.05
N VAL A 255 -19.85 3.51 0.98
CA VAL A 255 -20.25 4.93 1.00
C VAL A 255 -19.64 5.70 -0.18
N PRO A 256 -18.31 5.64 -0.45
CA PRO A 256 -17.69 6.23 -1.63
C PRO A 256 -18.30 5.72 -2.95
N PHE A 257 -18.56 4.41 -3.05
CA PHE A 257 -19.20 3.82 -4.22
C PHE A 257 -20.57 4.45 -4.49
N LEU A 258 -21.44 4.50 -3.48
CA LEU A 258 -22.79 5.10 -3.61
C LEU A 258 -22.73 6.58 -3.95
N LEU A 259 -21.83 7.34 -3.31
CA LEU A 259 -21.61 8.75 -3.63
C LEU A 259 -21.16 8.94 -5.08
N LEU A 260 -20.26 8.08 -5.58
CA LEU A 260 -19.76 8.12 -6.94
C LEU A 260 -20.79 7.70 -8.00
N LEU A 261 -21.94 7.13 -7.63
CA LEU A 261 -23.05 6.92 -8.57
C LEU A 261 -23.83 8.22 -8.84
N LEU A 262 -23.77 9.20 -7.93
CA LEU A 262 -24.51 10.44 -8.06
C LEU A 262 -23.81 11.40 -9.03
N GLY A 263 -24.50 11.76 -10.12
CA GLY A 263 -23.96 12.67 -11.14
C GLY A 263 -23.52 14.04 -10.59
N ALA A 264 -24.16 14.53 -9.53
CA ALA A 264 -23.77 15.78 -8.86
C ALA A 264 -22.41 15.67 -8.14
N VAL A 265 -22.15 14.54 -7.48
CA VAL A 265 -20.86 14.29 -6.80
C VAL A 265 -19.75 14.15 -7.84
N ARG A 266 -20.00 13.41 -8.92
CA ARG A 266 -18.99 13.12 -9.96
C ARG A 266 -18.49 14.38 -10.69
N ARG A 267 -19.30 15.43 -10.77
CA ARG A 267 -18.95 16.70 -11.43
C ARG A 267 -18.36 17.73 -10.47
N SER A 268 -18.44 17.51 -9.15
CA SER A 268 -18.00 18.48 -8.16
C SER A 268 -16.63 18.10 -7.58
N PRO A 269 -15.55 18.87 -7.87
CA PRO A 269 -14.26 18.67 -7.24
C PRO A 269 -14.35 18.71 -5.70
N GLY A 270 -15.21 19.60 -5.16
CA GLY A 270 -15.46 19.70 -3.72
C GLY A 270 -16.04 18.41 -3.12
N ALA A 271 -17.04 17.81 -3.77
CA ALA A 271 -17.61 16.54 -3.31
C ALA A 271 -16.61 15.38 -3.45
N LEU A 272 -15.79 15.37 -4.50
CA LEU A 272 -14.74 14.36 -4.69
C LEU A 272 -13.65 14.42 -3.61
N ARG A 273 -13.41 15.57 -2.98
CA ARG A 273 -12.51 15.66 -1.81
C ARG A 273 -13.00 14.82 -0.65
N LEU A 274 -14.30 14.88 -0.35
CA LEU A 274 -14.92 14.06 0.69
C LEU A 274 -14.81 12.57 0.34
N VAL A 275 -15.13 12.20 -0.90
CA VAL A 275 -14.98 10.82 -1.38
C VAL A 275 -13.53 10.33 -1.20
N GLY A 276 -12.55 11.13 -1.61
CA GLY A 276 -11.14 10.81 -1.46
C GLY A 276 -10.74 10.64 0.02
N LEU A 277 -11.22 11.49 0.91
CA LEU A 277 -10.95 11.39 2.35
C LEU A 277 -11.50 10.09 2.93
N LEU A 278 -12.75 9.76 2.62
CA LEU A 278 -13.40 8.52 3.06
C LEU A 278 -12.63 7.29 2.58
N VAL A 279 -12.21 7.29 1.31
CA VAL A 279 -11.39 6.21 0.72
C VAL A 279 -10.03 6.10 1.42
N LEU A 280 -9.33 7.21 1.69
CA LEU A 280 -8.03 7.17 2.40
C LEU A 280 -8.17 6.63 3.82
N VAL A 281 -9.21 7.04 4.56
CA VAL A 281 -9.52 6.47 5.89
C VAL A 281 -9.79 4.97 5.76
N GLY A 282 -10.60 4.56 4.79
CA GLY A 282 -10.87 3.17 4.47
C GLY A 282 -9.62 2.33 4.20
N LEU A 283 -8.69 2.87 3.40
CA LEU A 283 -7.41 2.25 3.08
C LEU A 283 -6.49 2.14 4.30
N ALA A 284 -6.45 3.16 5.17
CA ALA A 284 -5.70 3.09 6.41
C ALA A 284 -6.22 1.97 7.33
N LEU A 285 -7.55 1.87 7.49
CA LEU A 285 -8.20 0.78 8.23
C LEU A 285 -7.93 -0.59 7.56
N ARG A 286 -7.88 -0.63 6.23
CA ARG A 286 -7.58 -1.84 5.47
C ARG A 286 -6.17 -2.35 5.74
N PHE A 287 -5.17 -1.46 5.68
CA PHE A 287 -3.79 -1.83 6.01
C PHE A 287 -3.63 -2.24 7.47
N ALA A 288 -4.33 -1.57 8.38
CA ALA A 288 -4.38 -1.96 9.79
C ALA A 288 -4.95 -3.38 9.96
N TRP A 289 -6.04 -3.71 9.27
CA TRP A 289 -6.62 -5.06 9.29
C TRP A 289 -5.72 -6.13 8.65
N LEU A 290 -4.92 -5.76 7.63
CA LEU A 290 -3.99 -6.70 7.01
C LEU A 290 -2.82 -7.05 7.93
N VAL A 291 -2.31 -6.06 8.68
CA VAL A 291 -1.02 -6.14 9.37
C VAL A 291 -1.17 -6.40 10.88
N LEU A 292 -2.04 -5.66 11.58
CA LEU A 292 -2.12 -5.70 13.05
C LEU A 292 -2.48 -7.08 13.65
N PRO A 293 -3.39 -7.89 13.06
CA PRO A 293 -3.75 -9.19 13.63
C PRO A 293 -2.55 -10.12 13.81
N ALA A 294 -1.52 -10.00 12.98
CA ALA A 294 -0.33 -10.85 13.05
C ALA A 294 0.37 -10.78 14.42
N TRP A 295 0.21 -9.67 15.15
CA TRP A 295 0.89 -9.42 16.43
C TRP A 295 0.01 -9.61 17.68
N GLY A 296 -1.25 -10.03 17.53
CA GLY A 296 -2.14 -10.34 18.66
C GLY A 296 -2.26 -9.20 19.66
N GLU A 297 -2.01 -9.47 20.94
CA GLU A 297 -2.13 -8.49 22.05
C GLU A 297 -1.26 -7.24 21.85
N ALA A 298 -0.14 -7.36 21.16
CA ALA A 298 0.76 -6.25 20.90
C ALA A 298 0.28 -5.31 19.77
N ALA A 299 -0.85 -5.62 19.12
CA ALA A 299 -1.43 -4.81 18.05
C ALA A 299 -1.79 -3.39 18.49
N GLY A 300 -2.27 -3.21 19.73
CA GLY A 300 -2.69 -1.90 20.23
C GLY A 300 -1.53 -0.89 20.28
N GLY A 301 -0.40 -1.30 20.84
CA GLY A 301 0.82 -0.48 20.87
C GLY A 301 1.38 -0.20 19.47
N ALA A 302 1.33 -1.19 18.57
CA ALA A 302 1.74 -1.02 17.18
C ALA A 302 0.86 0.00 16.43
N ALA A 303 -0.46 -0.03 16.64
CA ALA A 303 -1.39 0.91 16.01
C ALA A 303 -1.16 2.36 16.46
N ALA A 304 -0.95 2.59 17.76
CA ALA A 304 -0.63 3.92 18.29
C ALA A 304 0.71 4.45 17.74
N ALA A 305 1.74 3.59 17.74
CA ALA A 305 3.04 3.92 17.16
C ALA A 305 2.96 4.22 15.66
N ALA A 306 2.12 3.49 14.90
CA ALA A 306 1.91 3.73 13.48
C ALA A 306 1.33 5.12 13.21
N GLY A 307 0.39 5.59 14.05
CA GLY A 307 -0.13 6.96 13.94
C GLY A 307 0.95 8.03 14.06
N LEU A 308 1.82 7.90 15.07
CA LEU A 308 2.94 8.82 15.28
C LEU A 308 3.93 8.80 14.11
N TRP A 309 4.31 7.60 13.65
CA TRP A 309 5.22 7.45 12.51
C TRP A 309 4.62 8.01 11.23
N LEU A 310 3.33 7.79 10.98
CA LEU A 310 2.65 8.29 9.79
C LEU A 310 2.63 9.82 9.78
N VAL A 311 2.33 10.47 10.91
CA VAL A 311 2.41 11.92 11.04
C VAL A 311 3.83 12.42 10.78
N GLY A 312 4.85 11.75 11.35
CA GLY A 312 6.25 12.07 11.11
C GLY A 312 6.65 11.96 9.63
N LEU A 313 6.27 10.85 8.97
CA LEU A 313 6.53 10.64 7.54
C LEU A 313 5.86 11.70 6.66
N ILE A 314 4.61 12.07 6.97
CA ILE A 314 3.91 13.15 6.27
C ILE A 314 4.62 14.49 6.48
N ALA A 315 5.05 14.81 7.70
CA ALA A 315 5.78 16.04 7.98
C ALA A 315 7.11 16.11 7.22
N VAL A 316 7.88 15.02 7.21
CA VAL A 316 9.13 14.90 6.43
C VAL A 316 8.87 15.03 4.94
N ALA A 317 7.81 14.39 4.42
CA ALA A 317 7.43 14.49 3.02
C ALA A 317 7.07 15.92 2.61
N LEU A 318 6.25 16.62 3.41
CA LEU A 318 5.90 18.01 3.17
C LEU A 318 7.13 18.93 3.20
N LEU A 319 8.06 18.70 4.14
CA LEU A 319 9.32 19.43 4.20
C LEU A 319 10.18 19.18 2.97
N ALA A 320 10.36 17.91 2.57
CA ALA A 320 11.13 17.53 1.39
C ALA A 320 10.58 18.17 0.11
N LEU A 321 9.26 18.17 -0.07
CA LEU A 321 8.60 18.81 -1.21
C LEU A 321 8.75 20.34 -1.19
N ARG A 322 8.66 20.98 -0.02
CA ARG A 322 8.90 22.43 0.13
C ARG A 322 10.34 22.81 -0.21
N LEU A 323 11.32 22.04 0.26
CA LEU A 323 12.73 22.27 -0.03
C LEU A 323 13.01 22.10 -1.52
N ALA A 324 12.53 21.02 -2.13
CA ALA A 324 12.67 20.78 -3.57
C ALA A 324 12.06 21.93 -4.41
N GLY A 325 10.89 22.45 -4.03
CA GLY A 325 10.28 23.60 -4.69
C GLY A 325 11.08 24.90 -4.58
N ARG A 326 11.72 25.17 -3.43
CA ARG A 326 12.57 26.36 -3.23
C ARG A 326 13.87 26.29 -4.04
N PHE A 327 14.53 25.14 -4.09
CA PHE A 327 15.77 24.97 -4.86
C PHE A 327 15.51 24.96 -6.38
N GLY A 328 14.38 24.40 -6.83
CA GLY A 328 13.99 24.42 -8.25
C GLY A 328 13.62 25.81 -8.77
N GLY A 329 13.11 26.71 -7.92
CA GLY A 329 12.87 28.12 -8.29
C GLY A 329 14.16 28.90 -8.50
N ARG A 330 15.14 28.74 -7.59
CA ARG A 330 16.42 29.47 -7.64
C ARG A 330 17.32 29.12 -8.84
N LEU A 331 17.19 27.93 -9.41
CA LEU A 331 17.93 27.51 -10.62
C LEU A 331 17.27 27.97 -11.93
N ARG A 332 16.06 28.53 -11.88
CA ARG A 332 15.40 29.13 -13.06
C ARG A 332 15.64 30.63 -13.18
N ASP A 333 16.06 31.27 -12.09
CA ASP A 333 16.29 32.72 -11.99
C ASP A 333 17.80 33.09 -12.04
N ALA A 334 18.69 32.11 -12.24
CA ALA A 334 20.14 32.27 -12.39
C ALA A 334 20.59 31.74 -13.76
#